data_AF-A0A1R4EZM0-F1
#
_entry.id   AF-A0A1R4EZM0-F1
#
_cell.length_a   1.000
_cell.length_b   1.000
_cell.length_c   1.000
_cell.angle_alpha   90.00
_cell.angle_beta   90.00
_cell.angle_gamma   90.00
#
_symmetry.space_group_name_H-M   'P 1'
#
loop_
_entity.id
_entity.type
_entity.pdbx_description
1 polymer ?
#
loop_
_entity_poly.entity_id
_entity_poly.type
_entity_poly.pdbx_seq_one_letter_code
_entity_poly.pdbx_strand_id
1 'polypeptide(L)'
;MERVCEHGICHDAPDDLAYRRSVGAEATGAHGCCVPSCCGIEPEREQVTVPESRAVVVVDYQAGWPARFEELRAAYARALEKSQVPYRSIEHVGSTSVPGLAAKPVIDVDIVVDEPDVDAATAALEQIGFISRGDLGVSGRYAFVTPERFAPTNTYAAIEGALALRNHLAVRDVLRADPALRDEYAQVKRHAAEVAVDIDEYISLKSEFLGRVLERAGLSEADRAAIAETNRGIAGRGAHG
;
A
#
# COMPACT_ATOMS: atom_id res chain seq x y z
N MET A 1 33.09 -47.10 -18.06
CA MET A 1 33.69 -46.06 -18.92
C MET A 1 33.51 -44.74 -18.20
N GLU A 2 34.58 -44.25 -17.57
CA GLU A 2 34.57 -42.95 -16.90
C GLU A 2 34.63 -41.85 -17.96
N ARG A 3 33.72 -40.89 -17.89
CA ARG A 3 33.68 -39.72 -18.78
C ARG A 3 34.27 -38.52 -18.04
N VAL A 4 35.10 -37.75 -18.73
CA VAL A 4 35.76 -36.57 -18.19
C VAL A 4 35.25 -35.33 -18.92
N CYS A 5 34.98 -34.25 -18.16
CA CYS A 5 34.54 -32.97 -18.69
C CYS A 5 35.73 -32.02 -18.82
N GLU A 6 35.97 -31.51 -20.03
CA GLU A 6 36.87 -30.39 -20.26
C GLU A 6 36.15 -29.35 -21.13
N HIS A 7 36.21 -28.07 -20.76
CA HIS A 7 35.55 -26.96 -21.46
C HIS A 7 34.03 -27.14 -21.73
N GLY A 8 33.33 -27.92 -20.90
CA GLY A 8 31.87 -28.08 -20.95
C GLY A 8 31.36 -29.09 -21.98
N ILE A 9 32.23 -29.94 -22.54
CA ILE A 9 31.84 -31.00 -23.48
C ILE A 9 32.37 -32.35 -22.96
N CYS A 10 31.51 -33.38 -22.95
CA CYS A 10 31.87 -34.72 -22.47
C CYS A 10 32.48 -35.57 -23.60
N HIS A 11 33.67 -36.15 -23.36
CA HIS A 11 34.34 -37.08 -24.27
C HIS A 11 34.63 -38.44 -23.60
N ASP A 12 34.79 -39.48 -24.41
CA ASP A 12 35.21 -40.81 -23.97
C ASP A 12 36.74 -40.88 -23.80
N ALA A 13 37.21 -41.41 -22.67
CA ALA A 13 38.64 -41.45 -22.33
C ALA A 13 39.37 -42.61 -23.04
N PRO A 14 40.60 -42.40 -23.58
CA PRO A 14 41.37 -43.46 -24.24
C PRO A 14 42.02 -44.43 -23.24
N ASP A 15 42.12 -45.68 -23.65
CA ASP A 15 42.45 -46.85 -22.81
C ASP A 15 43.96 -47.17 -22.86
N ASP A 16 44.78 -46.38 -22.16
CA ASP A 16 46.22 -46.68 -21.97
C ASP A 16 46.58 -46.76 -20.47
N LEU A 17 47.22 -47.87 -20.10
CA LEU A 17 47.58 -48.25 -18.74
C LEU A 17 48.60 -47.32 -18.06
N ALA A 18 49.27 -46.42 -18.79
CA ALA A 18 50.19 -45.46 -18.21
C ALA A 18 49.50 -44.33 -17.39
N TYR A 19 48.21 -44.04 -17.60
CA TYR A 19 47.47 -42.99 -16.87
C TYR A 19 47.01 -43.43 -15.47
N ARG A 20 46.94 -44.73 -15.20
CA ARG A 20 46.46 -45.31 -13.92
C ARG A 20 47.38 -45.06 -12.71
N ARG A 21 48.42 -44.22 -12.82
CA ARG A 21 49.38 -43.85 -11.75
C ARG A 21 49.33 -42.39 -11.28
N SER A 22 48.46 -41.53 -11.82
CA SER A 22 48.16 -40.21 -11.24
C SER A 22 46.79 -40.14 -10.53
N VAL A 23 46.00 -41.22 -10.59
CA VAL A 23 44.66 -41.30 -10.00
C VAL A 23 44.58 -42.54 -9.10
N GLY A 24 44.54 -42.31 -7.79
CA GLY A 24 44.27 -43.33 -6.78
C GLY A 24 42.78 -43.68 -6.77
N ALA A 25 42.49 -44.97 -6.95
CA ALA A 25 41.14 -45.50 -7.12
C ALA A 25 40.48 -45.80 -5.76
N GLU A 26 39.53 -44.97 -5.35
CA GLU A 26 38.29 -45.39 -4.69
C GLU A 26 37.16 -44.58 -5.33
N ALA A 27 36.48 -45.21 -6.29
CA ALA A 27 35.40 -44.59 -7.05
C ALA A 27 34.04 -45.13 -6.57
N THR A 28 33.32 -44.32 -5.79
CA THR A 28 31.85 -44.29 -5.81
C THR A 28 31.36 -42.85 -5.72
N GLY A 29 31.04 -42.26 -6.89
CA GLY A 29 29.88 -41.39 -7.02
C GLY A 29 30.07 -39.87 -6.96
N ALA A 30 30.56 -39.30 -8.06
CA ALA A 30 30.10 -38.05 -8.68
C ALA A 30 30.06 -36.74 -7.85
N HIS A 31 31.11 -35.93 -8.02
CA HIS A 31 30.90 -34.51 -8.30
C HIS A 31 30.25 -34.39 -9.68
N GLY A 32 29.03 -33.86 -9.71
CA GLY A 32 28.26 -33.71 -10.93
C GLY A 32 27.22 -32.62 -10.72
N CYS A 33 27.58 -31.41 -11.12
CA CYS A 33 26.68 -30.33 -11.45
C CYS A 33 25.56 -30.89 -12.33
N CYS A 34 24.38 -31.08 -11.74
CA CYS A 34 23.16 -31.41 -12.46
C CYS A 34 22.25 -30.19 -12.38
N VAL A 35 22.17 -29.49 -13.50
CA VAL A 35 21.02 -28.66 -13.85
C VAL A 35 19.76 -29.52 -13.62
N PRO A 36 18.73 -29.05 -12.90
CA PRO A 36 17.60 -29.86 -12.46
C PRO A 36 16.60 -30.21 -13.58
N SER A 37 17.07 -30.64 -14.76
CA SER A 37 16.22 -30.86 -15.94
C SER A 37 16.03 -32.32 -16.36
N CYS A 38 16.54 -33.32 -15.61
CA CYS A 38 16.56 -34.72 -16.08
C CYS A 38 15.79 -35.74 -15.22
N CYS A 39 15.11 -35.35 -14.14
CA CYS A 39 14.16 -36.21 -13.42
C CYS A 39 12.75 -35.64 -13.59
N GLY A 40 11.93 -36.28 -14.42
CA GLY A 40 10.54 -35.91 -14.70
C GLY A 40 9.60 -36.14 -13.51
N ILE A 41 9.84 -35.44 -12.41
CA ILE A 41 8.92 -35.27 -11.30
C ILE A 41 8.77 -33.76 -11.13
N GLU A 42 7.80 -33.17 -11.82
CA GLU A 42 7.40 -31.80 -11.54
C GLU A 42 6.71 -31.80 -10.17
N PRO A 43 7.19 -31.04 -9.16
CA PRO A 43 6.42 -30.88 -7.96
C PRO A 43 5.16 -30.11 -8.36
N GLU A 44 3.99 -30.74 -8.19
CA GLU A 44 2.69 -30.07 -8.29
C GLU A 44 2.76 -28.80 -7.45
N ARG A 45 2.77 -27.64 -8.14
CA ARG A 45 2.60 -26.35 -7.48
C ARG A 45 1.16 -26.34 -7.00
N GLU A 46 0.98 -26.79 -5.77
CA GLU A 46 -0.25 -26.58 -5.04
C GLU A 46 -0.50 -25.07 -5.03
N GLN A 47 -1.44 -24.65 -5.89
CA GLN A 47 -1.90 -23.30 -5.96
C GLN A 47 -2.61 -23.03 -4.65
N VAL A 48 -1.86 -22.50 -3.69
CA VAL A 48 -2.42 -21.90 -2.49
C VAL A 48 -3.26 -20.73 -2.97
N THR A 49 -4.53 -21.01 -3.18
CA THR A 49 -5.56 -19.99 -3.34
C THR A 49 -5.71 -19.32 -1.99
N VAL A 50 -4.98 -18.22 -1.80
CA VAL A 50 -5.20 -17.35 -0.65
C VAL A 50 -6.62 -16.80 -0.82
N PRO A 51 -7.54 -17.00 0.14
CA PRO A 51 -8.85 -16.40 0.02
C PRO A 51 -8.68 -14.88 0.10
N GLU A 52 -8.96 -14.20 -1.01
CA GLU A 52 -9.07 -12.74 -1.08
C GLU A 52 -10.33 -12.28 -0.34
N SER A 53 -10.31 -12.37 0.99
CA SER A 53 -11.11 -11.49 1.83
C SER A 53 -10.27 -11.16 3.05
N ARG A 54 -9.41 -10.15 2.89
CA ARG A 54 -8.74 -9.54 4.04
C ARG A 54 -9.84 -8.82 4.84
N ALA A 55 -10.43 -9.51 5.80
CA ALA A 55 -11.46 -8.97 6.67
C ALA A 55 -11.05 -7.58 7.14
N VAL A 56 -11.94 -6.58 6.95
CA VAL A 56 -11.63 -5.21 7.31
C VAL A 56 -11.61 -5.11 8.83
N VAL A 57 -10.41 -5.14 9.43
CA VAL A 57 -10.26 -5.03 10.88
C VAL A 57 -10.52 -3.58 11.30
N VAL A 58 -11.61 -3.37 12.04
CA VAL A 58 -11.94 -2.11 12.71
C VAL A 58 -11.65 -2.25 14.20
N VAL A 59 -10.82 -1.36 14.74
CA VAL A 59 -10.46 -1.31 16.16
C VAL A 59 -11.00 -0.04 16.79
N ASP A 60 -11.16 -0.06 18.12
CA ASP A 60 -11.47 1.16 18.87
C ASP A 60 -10.32 2.19 18.75
N TYR A 61 -10.67 3.45 18.98
CA TYR A 61 -9.74 4.56 18.86
C TYR A 61 -8.51 4.35 19.74
N GLN A 62 -7.32 4.54 19.16
CA GLN A 62 -6.06 4.43 19.90
C GLN A 62 -5.46 5.81 20.14
N ALA A 63 -5.19 6.12 21.41
CA ALA A 63 -4.58 7.39 21.82
C ALA A 63 -3.15 7.60 21.27
N GLY A 64 -2.52 6.55 20.74
CA GLY A 64 -1.21 6.63 20.08
C GLY A 64 -1.26 7.18 18.65
N TRP A 65 -2.42 7.23 17.98
CA TRP A 65 -2.51 7.68 16.59
C TRP A 65 -2.05 9.12 16.36
N PRO A 66 -2.38 10.12 17.22
CA PRO A 66 -1.85 11.47 17.07
C PRO A 66 -0.32 11.53 17.19
N ALA A 67 0.27 10.82 18.15
CA ALA A 67 1.72 10.78 18.31
C ALA A 67 2.40 10.14 17.09
N ARG A 68 1.83 9.04 16.57
CA ARG A 68 2.32 8.40 15.34
C ARG A 68 2.22 9.35 14.14
N PHE A 69 1.14 10.11 14.02
CA PHE A 69 1.03 11.12 12.97
C PHE A 69 2.11 12.20 13.09
N GLU A 70 2.40 12.70 14.29
CA GLU A 70 3.45 13.72 14.48
C GLU A 70 4.85 13.21 14.10
N GLU A 71 5.16 11.94 14.35
CA GLU A 71 6.40 11.31 13.87
C GLU A 71 6.50 11.32 12.33
N LEU A 72 5.40 10.95 11.66
CA LEU A 72 5.32 10.92 10.19
C LEU A 72 5.43 12.33 9.63
N ARG A 73 4.64 13.27 10.16
CA ARG A 73 4.66 14.69 9.80
C ARG A 73 6.07 15.25 9.90
N ALA A 74 6.77 14.99 11.00
CA ALA A 74 8.14 15.47 11.18
C ALA A 74 9.12 14.83 10.16
N ALA A 75 8.97 13.55 9.84
CA ALA A 75 9.79 12.89 8.83
C ALA A 75 9.56 13.43 7.42
N TYR A 76 8.30 13.68 7.05
CA TYR A 76 7.92 14.17 5.72
C TYR A 76 8.33 15.64 5.57
N ALA A 77 8.08 16.47 6.58
CA ALA A 77 8.52 17.86 6.61
C ALA A 77 10.04 17.98 6.40
N ARG A 78 10.84 17.18 7.12
CA ARG A 78 12.30 17.15 6.93
C ARG A 78 12.72 16.79 5.51
N ALA A 79 12.01 15.87 4.85
CA ALA A 79 12.31 15.49 3.46
C ALA A 79 12.00 16.64 2.49
N LEU A 80 10.85 17.30 2.66
CA LEU A 80 10.45 18.45 1.85
C LEU A 80 11.40 19.63 2.06
N GLU A 81 11.75 19.96 3.30
CA GLU A 81 12.66 21.05 3.66
C GLU A 81 14.08 20.82 3.13
N LYS A 82 14.61 19.59 3.25
CA LYS A 82 15.92 19.23 2.70
C LYS A 82 15.98 19.41 1.19
N SER A 83 14.87 19.15 0.51
CA SER A 83 14.73 19.33 -0.94
C SER A 83 14.27 20.74 -1.33
N GLN A 84 14.12 21.65 -0.36
CA GLN A 84 13.65 23.03 -0.54
C GLN A 84 12.29 23.13 -1.26
N VAL A 85 11.42 22.15 -1.04
CA VAL A 85 10.09 22.09 -1.65
C VAL A 85 9.10 22.87 -0.78
N PRO A 86 8.40 23.88 -1.33
CA PRO A 86 7.35 24.55 -0.59
C PRO A 86 6.15 23.62 -0.38
N TYR A 87 5.53 23.71 0.80
CA TYR A 87 4.28 23.02 1.12
C TYR A 87 3.43 23.91 2.04
N ARG A 88 2.11 23.75 1.96
CA ARG A 88 1.15 24.52 2.75
C ARG A 88 0.99 23.93 4.15
N SER A 89 0.75 22.63 4.21
CA SER A 89 0.62 21.89 5.47
C SER A 89 0.80 20.39 5.25
N ILE A 90 0.87 19.65 6.36
CA ILE A 90 0.81 18.19 6.39
C ILE A 90 -0.30 17.84 7.37
N GLU A 91 -1.36 17.22 6.87
CA GLU A 91 -2.62 17.04 7.56
C GLU A 91 -2.84 15.58 7.96
N HIS A 92 -3.26 15.35 9.22
CA HIS A 92 -3.80 14.06 9.63
C HIS A 92 -5.25 14.00 9.16
N VAL A 93 -5.54 13.08 8.25
CA VAL A 93 -6.88 12.90 7.68
C VAL A 93 -7.39 11.48 7.95
N GLY A 94 -8.54 11.14 7.39
CA GLY A 94 -9.16 9.84 7.58
C GLY A 94 -9.68 9.62 9.00
N SER A 95 -10.13 8.39 9.29
CA SER A 95 -10.81 8.11 10.56
C SER A 95 -9.90 8.16 11.78
N THR A 96 -8.60 7.84 11.63
CA THR A 96 -7.64 7.85 12.75
C THR A 96 -7.33 9.26 13.25
N SER A 97 -7.66 10.29 12.46
CA SER A 97 -7.55 11.69 12.85
C SER A 97 -8.68 12.18 13.76
N VAL A 98 -9.74 11.40 13.97
CA VAL A 98 -10.92 11.80 14.77
C VAL A 98 -10.89 11.12 16.14
N PRO A 99 -10.65 11.86 17.24
CA PRO A 99 -10.62 11.29 18.59
C PRO A 99 -11.92 10.55 18.96
N GLY A 100 -11.78 9.31 19.41
CA GLY A 100 -12.89 8.44 19.81
C GLY A 100 -13.54 7.67 18.66
N LEU A 101 -13.13 7.87 17.41
CA LEU A 101 -13.68 7.16 16.26
C LEU A 101 -12.97 5.82 16.02
N ALA A 102 -13.70 4.70 16.10
CA ALA A 102 -13.19 3.38 15.72
C ALA A 102 -12.78 3.35 14.25
N ALA A 103 -11.67 2.71 13.90
CA ALA A 103 -11.11 2.77 12.55
C ALA A 103 -10.23 1.55 12.22
N LYS A 104 -9.91 1.38 10.93
CA LYS A 104 -8.76 0.57 10.53
C LYS A 104 -7.48 1.25 11.07
N PRO A 105 -6.52 0.53 11.67
CA PRO A 105 -5.33 1.13 12.26
C PRO A 105 -4.29 1.50 11.18
N VAL A 106 -4.66 2.42 10.28
CA VAL A 106 -3.82 2.99 9.22
C VAL A 106 -3.91 4.52 9.35
N ILE A 107 -2.76 5.19 9.38
CA ILE A 107 -2.72 6.65 9.42
C ILE A 107 -2.81 7.20 7.99
N ASP A 108 -3.79 8.04 7.71
CA ASP A 108 -3.92 8.74 6.43
C ASP A 108 -3.30 10.14 6.54
N VAL A 109 -2.40 10.47 5.60
CA VAL A 109 -1.64 11.73 5.59
C VAL A 109 -1.78 12.42 4.24
N ASP A 110 -2.23 13.67 4.25
CA ASP A 110 -2.20 14.55 3.09
C ASP A 110 -1.06 15.57 3.24
N ILE A 111 -0.14 15.61 2.28
CA ILE A 111 0.86 16.67 2.13
C ILE A 111 0.27 17.68 1.15
N VAL A 112 -0.09 18.86 1.66
CA VAL A 112 -0.79 19.89 0.90
C VAL A 112 0.21 20.79 0.21
N VAL A 113 0.13 20.87 -1.11
CA VAL A 113 1.05 21.63 -1.98
C VAL A 113 0.26 22.43 -3.01
N ASP A 114 0.88 23.46 -3.59
CA ASP A 114 0.32 24.07 -4.80
C ASP A 114 0.58 23.15 -6.01
N GLU A 115 -0.25 23.25 -7.04
CA GLU A 115 -0.15 22.40 -8.25
C GLU A 115 1.26 22.35 -8.88
N PRO A 116 2.03 23.45 -8.99
CA PRO A 116 3.38 23.42 -9.56
C PRO A 116 4.40 22.61 -8.73
N ASP A 117 4.11 22.35 -7.46
CA ASP A 117 5.05 21.76 -6.51
C ASP A 117 4.85 20.25 -6.33
N VAL A 118 3.83 19.66 -6.96
CA VAL A 118 3.49 18.23 -6.85
C VAL A 118 4.66 17.32 -7.23
N ASP A 119 5.31 17.59 -8.36
CA ASP A 119 6.43 16.77 -8.84
C ASP A 119 7.64 16.88 -7.91
N ALA A 120 7.91 18.09 -7.40
CA ALA A 120 9.00 18.33 -6.46
C ALA A 120 8.75 17.64 -5.11
N ALA A 121 7.51 17.69 -4.60
CA ALA A 121 7.10 16.99 -3.38
C ALA A 121 7.17 15.46 -3.54
N THR A 122 6.73 14.96 -4.69
CA THR A 122 6.83 13.55 -5.07
C THR A 122 8.28 13.09 -5.04
N ALA A 123 9.18 13.80 -5.72
CA ALA A 123 10.61 13.48 -5.74
C ALA A 123 11.23 13.52 -4.34
N ALA A 124 10.82 14.46 -3.48
CA ALA A 124 11.30 14.54 -2.10
C ALA A 124 10.87 13.32 -1.26
N LEU A 125 9.65 12.83 -1.44
CA LEU A 125 9.18 11.60 -0.77
C LEU A 125 9.89 10.35 -1.30
N GLU A 126 10.20 10.30 -2.60
CA GLU A 126 10.97 9.19 -3.18
C GLU A 126 12.39 9.11 -2.60
N GLN A 127 13.01 10.23 -2.21
CA GLN A 127 14.30 10.22 -1.48
C GLN A 127 14.22 9.56 -0.10
N ILE A 128 13.01 9.50 0.47
CA ILE A 128 12.72 8.75 1.68
C ILE A 128 11.95 7.45 1.34
N GLY A 129 12.14 6.90 0.15
CA GLY A 129 11.73 5.54 -0.21
C GLY A 129 10.22 5.32 -0.38
N PHE A 130 9.41 6.38 -0.49
CA PHE A 130 8.09 6.23 -1.09
C PHE A 130 8.21 5.92 -2.59
N ILE A 131 7.18 5.31 -3.16
CA ILE A 131 7.09 5.07 -4.61
C ILE A 131 5.79 5.70 -5.11
N SER A 132 5.88 6.65 -6.04
CA SER A 132 4.69 7.28 -6.62
C SER A 132 3.83 6.28 -7.37
N ARG A 133 2.50 6.39 -7.21
CA ARG A 133 1.50 5.64 -7.99
C ARG A 133 0.67 6.55 -8.89
N GLY A 134 1.05 7.82 -9.03
CA GLY A 134 0.24 8.83 -9.70
C GLY A 134 -1.07 9.10 -8.96
N ASP A 135 -2.07 9.61 -9.67
CA ASP A 135 -3.35 10.04 -9.08
C ASP A 135 -4.36 8.91 -8.87
N LEU A 136 -4.10 7.72 -9.44
CA LEU A 136 -4.98 6.56 -9.45
C LEU A 136 -6.42 6.91 -9.86
N GLY A 137 -6.60 7.88 -10.76
CA GLY A 137 -7.91 8.37 -11.21
C GLY A 137 -8.63 9.28 -10.21
N VAL A 138 -7.93 9.84 -9.21
CA VAL A 138 -8.44 10.84 -8.28
C VAL A 138 -7.74 12.17 -8.53
N SER A 139 -8.38 13.03 -9.32
CA SER A 139 -7.80 14.32 -9.72
C SER A 139 -7.30 15.14 -8.53
N GLY A 140 -6.05 15.61 -8.64
CA GLY A 140 -5.40 16.45 -7.63
C GLY A 140 -4.94 15.73 -6.36
N ARG A 141 -4.97 14.39 -6.32
CA ARG A 141 -4.46 13.58 -5.19
C ARG A 141 -3.56 12.44 -5.68
N TYR A 142 -2.27 12.56 -5.42
CA TYR A 142 -1.24 11.61 -5.85
C TYR A 142 -0.91 10.64 -4.72
N ALA A 143 -1.03 9.35 -4.98
CA ALA A 143 -0.86 8.28 -3.99
C ALA A 143 0.55 7.69 -4.03
N PHE A 144 0.98 7.14 -2.88
CA PHE A 144 2.29 6.53 -2.73
C PHE A 144 2.20 5.13 -2.14
N VAL A 145 3.10 4.23 -2.59
CA VAL A 145 3.42 3.02 -1.82
C VAL A 145 4.26 3.43 -0.62
N THR A 146 3.77 3.09 0.57
CA THR A 146 4.44 3.38 1.84
C THR A 146 5.61 2.39 2.08
N PRO A 147 6.83 2.86 2.37
CA PRO A 147 7.92 1.98 2.77
C PRO A 147 7.70 1.44 4.19
N GLU A 148 8.21 0.24 4.48
CA GLU A 148 7.95 -0.51 5.71
C GLU A 148 8.10 0.31 7.00
N ARG A 149 9.12 1.17 7.10
CA ARG A 149 9.37 2.01 8.28
C ARG A 149 8.27 3.05 8.59
N PHE A 150 7.48 3.43 7.59
CA PHE A 150 6.36 4.35 7.76
C PHE A 150 5.01 3.60 7.82
N ALA A 151 4.97 2.32 7.45
CA ALA A 151 3.76 1.52 7.51
C ALA A 151 3.24 1.32 8.95
N PRO A 152 1.91 1.12 9.13
CA PRO A 152 0.87 1.23 8.11
C PRO A 152 0.38 2.69 7.94
N THR A 153 0.60 3.26 6.76
CA THR A 153 0.10 4.59 6.38
C THR A 153 -0.42 4.61 4.95
N ASN A 154 -1.41 5.45 4.69
CA ASN A 154 -1.72 5.94 3.35
C ASN A 154 -1.20 7.37 3.27
N THR A 155 -0.33 7.66 2.30
CA THR A 155 0.23 9.00 2.12
C THR A 155 -0.17 9.52 0.75
N TYR A 156 -0.57 10.80 0.71
CA TYR A 156 -0.95 11.49 -0.51
C TYR A 156 -0.24 12.85 -0.62
N ALA A 157 0.10 13.25 -1.83
CA ALA A 157 0.35 14.66 -2.15
C ALA A 157 -0.95 15.21 -2.74
N ALA A 158 -1.51 16.24 -2.11
CA ALA A 158 -2.80 16.80 -2.45
C ALA A 158 -2.66 18.26 -2.86
N ILE A 159 -3.24 18.62 -4.01
CA ILE A 159 -3.25 20.00 -4.48
C ILE A 159 -4.20 20.82 -3.59
N GLU A 160 -3.75 21.99 -3.14
CA GLU A 160 -4.56 22.95 -2.40
C GLU A 160 -5.87 23.25 -3.15
N GLY A 161 -7.00 23.21 -2.44
CA GLY A 161 -8.33 23.39 -3.02
C GLY A 161 -8.91 22.21 -3.83
N ALA A 162 -8.13 21.16 -4.12
CA ALA A 162 -8.64 19.98 -4.84
C ALA A 162 -9.80 19.33 -4.09
N LEU A 163 -10.76 18.78 -4.85
CA LEU A 163 -11.96 18.16 -4.27
C LEU A 163 -11.61 17.00 -3.32
N ALA A 164 -10.57 16.23 -3.62
CA ALA A 164 -10.11 15.14 -2.76
C ALA A 164 -9.62 15.64 -1.39
N LEU A 165 -8.85 16.72 -1.35
CA LEU A 165 -8.42 17.37 -0.12
C LEU A 165 -9.61 17.93 0.67
N ARG A 166 -10.49 18.67 0.00
CA ARG A 166 -11.72 19.21 0.60
C ARG A 166 -12.57 18.11 1.23
N ASN A 167 -12.71 16.96 0.55
CA ASN A 167 -13.41 15.78 1.07
C ASN A 167 -12.75 15.23 2.34
N HIS A 168 -11.43 14.98 2.32
CA HIS A 168 -10.70 14.45 3.46
C HIS A 168 -10.82 15.35 4.70
N LEU A 169 -10.62 16.66 4.53
CA LEU A 169 -10.72 17.65 5.62
C LEU A 169 -12.17 17.79 6.11
N ALA A 170 -13.15 17.84 5.22
CA ALA A 170 -14.56 17.94 5.56
C ALA A 170 -15.03 16.80 6.47
N VAL A 171 -14.70 15.54 6.11
CA VAL A 171 -15.06 14.37 6.91
C VAL A 171 -14.42 14.45 8.30
N ARG A 172 -13.12 14.75 8.37
CA ARG A 172 -12.41 14.91 9.65
C ARG A 172 -13.05 15.97 10.52
N ASP A 173 -13.24 17.16 9.97
CA ASP A 173 -13.61 18.34 10.75
C ASP A 173 -15.06 18.25 11.23
N VAL A 174 -15.98 17.75 10.40
CA VAL A 174 -17.36 17.49 10.83
C VAL A 174 -17.42 16.45 11.94
N LEU A 175 -16.72 15.32 11.81
CA LEU A 175 -16.76 14.26 12.82
C LEU A 175 -16.00 14.62 14.11
N ARG A 176 -15.06 15.56 14.06
CA ARG A 176 -14.47 16.16 15.27
C ARG A 176 -15.43 17.11 15.98
N ALA A 177 -16.23 17.84 15.21
CA ALA A 177 -17.17 18.84 15.74
C ALA A 177 -18.50 18.22 16.23
N ASP A 178 -18.89 17.05 15.73
CA ASP A 178 -20.16 16.40 16.03
C ASP A 178 -19.95 14.96 16.57
N PRO A 179 -19.92 14.80 17.91
CA PRO A 179 -19.79 13.48 18.54
C PRO A 179 -20.91 12.50 18.18
N ALA A 180 -22.13 12.99 17.90
CA ALA A 180 -23.25 12.12 17.54
C ALA A 180 -23.03 11.50 16.15
N LEU A 181 -22.64 12.33 15.17
CA LEU A 181 -22.25 11.82 13.83
C LEU A 181 -21.02 10.91 13.91
N ARG A 182 -20.03 11.23 14.75
CA ARG A 182 -18.88 10.36 14.98
C ARG A 182 -19.30 8.97 15.46
N ASP A 183 -20.16 8.91 16.47
CA ASP A 183 -20.58 7.65 17.10
C ASP A 183 -21.47 6.84 16.16
N GLU A 184 -22.33 7.49 15.38
CA GLU A 184 -23.10 6.86 14.30
C GLU A 184 -22.17 6.29 13.22
N TYR A 185 -21.14 7.04 12.79
CA TYR A 185 -20.18 6.54 11.81
C TYR A 185 -19.37 5.34 12.33
N ALA A 186 -19.07 5.32 13.64
CA ALA A 186 -18.41 4.18 14.26
C ALA A 186 -19.30 2.93 14.18
N GLN A 187 -20.61 3.06 14.37
CA GLN A 187 -21.57 1.96 14.22
C GLN A 187 -21.65 1.50 12.76
N VAL A 188 -21.77 2.43 11.80
CA VAL A 188 -21.78 2.12 10.36
C VAL A 188 -20.54 1.32 9.96
N LYS A 189 -19.35 1.70 10.45
CA LYS A 189 -18.11 1.00 10.12
C LYS A 189 -18.02 -0.40 10.74
N ARG A 190 -18.47 -0.57 11.98
CA ARG A 190 -18.51 -1.89 12.62
C ARG A 190 -19.49 -2.81 11.87
N HIS A 191 -20.69 -2.32 11.59
CA HIS A 191 -21.66 -3.05 10.80
C HIS A 191 -21.14 -3.42 9.41
N ALA A 192 -20.56 -2.46 8.68
CA ALA A 192 -19.99 -2.72 7.37
C ALA A 192 -18.83 -3.73 7.42
N ALA A 193 -18.01 -3.72 8.47
CA ALA A 193 -16.95 -4.71 8.66
C ALA A 193 -17.48 -6.12 8.98
N GLU A 194 -18.68 -6.22 9.57
CA GLU A 194 -19.34 -7.49 9.89
C GLU A 194 -20.04 -8.10 8.68
N VAL A 195 -20.70 -7.29 7.85
CA VAL A 195 -21.61 -7.78 6.81
C VAL A 195 -21.05 -7.74 5.39
N ALA A 196 -20.05 -6.89 5.12
CA ALA A 196 -19.53 -6.75 3.77
C ALA A 196 -18.76 -8.01 3.36
N VAL A 197 -19.13 -8.57 2.20
CA VAL A 197 -18.47 -9.75 1.63
C VAL A 197 -17.17 -9.39 0.92
N ASP A 198 -17.03 -8.14 0.49
CA ASP A 198 -15.86 -7.59 -0.17
C ASP A 198 -15.63 -6.10 0.15
N ILE A 199 -14.59 -5.52 -0.44
CA ILE A 199 -14.22 -4.13 -0.22
C ILE A 199 -15.20 -3.13 -0.87
N ASP A 200 -15.89 -3.54 -1.93
CA ASP A 200 -16.80 -2.68 -2.69
C ASP A 200 -18.10 -2.49 -1.91
N GLU A 201 -18.64 -3.57 -1.35
CA GLU A 201 -19.77 -3.53 -0.44
C GLU A 201 -19.43 -2.72 0.82
N TYR A 202 -18.24 -2.91 1.39
CA TYR A 202 -17.78 -2.11 2.53
C TYR A 202 -17.75 -0.60 2.22
N ILE A 203 -17.31 -0.20 1.03
CA ILE A 203 -17.31 1.21 0.59
C ILE A 203 -18.75 1.71 0.39
N SER A 204 -19.60 0.90 -0.25
CA SER A 204 -21.00 1.25 -0.53
C SER A 204 -21.80 1.52 0.74
N LEU A 205 -21.69 0.63 1.75
CA LEU A 205 -22.38 0.75 3.03
C LEU A 205 -22.04 2.04 3.80
N LYS A 206 -20.84 2.59 3.59
CA LYS A 206 -20.43 3.86 4.21
C LYS A 206 -20.82 5.08 3.38
N SER A 207 -21.09 4.91 2.09
CA SER A 207 -21.21 6.02 1.14
C SER A 207 -22.42 6.90 1.42
N GLU A 208 -23.56 6.32 1.81
CA GLU A 208 -24.76 7.09 2.19
C GLU A 208 -24.48 7.99 3.40
N PHE A 209 -23.88 7.42 4.45
CA PHE A 209 -23.52 8.16 5.65
C PHE A 209 -22.52 9.29 5.35
N LEU A 210 -21.46 8.99 4.58
CA LEU A 210 -20.48 9.99 4.18
C LEU A 210 -21.11 11.11 3.34
N GLY A 211 -22.12 10.81 2.53
CA GLY A 211 -22.90 11.82 1.81
C GLY A 211 -23.54 12.86 2.73
N ARG A 212 -24.08 12.43 3.88
CA ARG A 212 -24.64 13.33 4.92
C ARG A 212 -23.56 14.18 5.59
N VAL A 213 -22.42 13.58 5.89
CA VAL A 213 -21.27 14.29 6.49
C VAL A 213 -20.78 15.40 5.56
N LEU A 214 -20.65 15.09 4.26
CA LEU A 214 -20.21 16.07 3.26
C LEU A 214 -21.23 17.18 3.02
N GLU A 215 -22.52 16.87 3.11
CA GLU A 215 -23.58 17.89 3.09
C GLU A 215 -23.47 18.83 4.28
N ARG A 216 -23.24 18.27 5.48
CA ARG A 216 -23.08 19.05 6.71
C ARG A 216 -21.84 19.96 6.68
N ALA A 217 -20.80 19.55 5.96
CA ALA A 217 -19.61 20.34 5.67
C ALA A 217 -19.84 21.44 4.61
N GLY A 218 -20.99 21.46 3.95
CA GLY A 218 -21.33 22.46 2.94
C GLY A 218 -20.78 22.16 1.54
N LEU A 219 -20.39 20.91 1.25
CA LEU A 219 -20.03 20.53 -0.12
C LEU A 219 -21.29 20.56 -1.01
N SER A 220 -21.13 21.10 -2.21
CA SER A 220 -22.23 21.20 -3.17
C SER A 220 -22.72 19.82 -3.61
N GLU A 221 -23.94 19.74 -4.13
CA GLU A 221 -24.46 18.49 -4.71
C GLU A 221 -23.55 17.94 -5.82
N ALA A 222 -23.02 18.83 -6.67
CA ALA A 222 -22.06 18.47 -7.71
C ALA A 222 -20.75 17.90 -7.14
N ASP A 223 -20.19 18.52 -6.10
CA ASP A 223 -18.99 18.02 -5.41
C ASP A 223 -19.25 16.62 -4.82
N ARG A 224 -20.39 16.43 -4.13
CA ARG A 224 -20.76 15.14 -3.53
C ARG A 224 -20.97 14.06 -4.58
N ALA A 225 -21.60 14.38 -5.71
CA ALA A 225 -21.79 13.46 -6.82
C ALA A 225 -20.45 13.02 -7.43
N ALA A 226 -19.53 13.96 -7.63
CA ALA A 226 -18.18 13.68 -8.13
C ALA A 226 -17.39 12.78 -7.17
N ILE A 227 -17.43 13.05 -5.86
CA ILE A 227 -16.80 12.19 -4.83
C ILE A 227 -17.39 10.77 -4.87
N ALA A 228 -18.71 10.64 -4.96
CA ALA A 228 -19.37 9.34 -5.02
C ALA A 228 -18.96 8.53 -6.26
N GLU A 229 -18.83 9.20 -7.42
CA GLU A 229 -18.32 8.56 -8.64
C GLU A 229 -16.86 8.12 -8.50
N THR A 230 -16.00 8.98 -7.95
CA THR A 230 -14.60 8.61 -7.67
C THR A 230 -14.51 7.38 -6.75
N ASN A 231 -15.30 7.32 -5.69
CA ASN A 231 -15.29 6.21 -4.74
C ASN A 231 -15.72 4.88 -5.41
N ARG A 232 -16.73 4.91 -6.29
CA ARG A 232 -17.13 3.74 -7.09
C ARG A 232 -16.01 3.27 -8.01
N GLY A 233 -15.28 4.21 -8.63
CA GLY A 233 -14.15 3.90 -9.48
C GLY A 233 -12.99 3.24 -8.73
N ILE A 234 -12.71 3.67 -7.49
CA ILE A 234 -11.65 3.07 -6.64
C ILE A 234 -12.00 1.63 -6.25
N ALA A 235 -13.26 1.39 -5.87
CA ALA A 235 -13.79 0.08 -5.52
C ALA A 235 -13.53 -0.94 -6.64
N GLY A 236 -13.97 -0.64 -7.86
CA GLY A 236 -13.78 -1.52 -9.02
C GLY A 236 -12.33 -1.75 -9.49
N ARG A 237 -11.33 -1.06 -8.92
CA ARG A 237 -9.90 -1.26 -9.23
C ARG A 237 -9.17 -2.15 -8.21
N GLY A 238 -9.87 -2.60 -7.15
CA GLY A 238 -9.27 -3.24 -5.99
C GLY A 238 -8.55 -2.20 -5.13
N ALA A 239 -9.03 -1.97 -3.90
CA ALA A 239 -8.40 -1.04 -2.97
C ALA A 239 -7.07 -1.60 -2.43
N HIS A 240 -6.06 -1.69 -3.29
CA HIS A 240 -4.69 -2.01 -2.92
C HIS A 240 -3.97 -0.70 -2.58
N GLY A 241 -4.28 -0.18 -1.39
CA GLY A 241 -3.44 0.79 -0.67
C GLY A 241 -2.23 0.11 -0.07
#